data_AF-A0A0R3LMY3-F1
#
_entry.id   AF-A0A0R3LMY3-F1
#
_cell.length_a   1.000
_cell.length_b   1.000
_cell.length_c   1.000
_cell.angle_alpha   90.00
_cell.angle_beta   90.00
_cell.angle_gamma   90.00
#
_symmetry.space_group_name_H-M   'P 1'
#
loop_
_entity.id
_entity.type
_entity.pdbx_description
1 polymer ?
#
loop_
_entity_poly.entity_id
_entity_poly.type
_entity_poly.pdbx_seq_one_letter_code
_entity_poly.pdbx_strand_id
1 'polypeptide(L)'
;MIVMSSQLVVAAADGVPKFDIARSCKLDVAATAGLSVDQSMKSCVNDEQRAKRQLAGQWTKFPASSRASCTSQESIGGTPSYVSLLTCLQMGQWAR
;
A
#
# COMPACT_ATOMS: atom_id res chain seq x y z
N MET A 1 -33.30 -6.87 17.60
CA MET A 1 -31.99 -6.78 18.28
C MET A 1 -31.13 -5.81 17.49
N ILE A 2 -30.81 -4.65 18.06
CA ILE A 2 -29.93 -3.67 17.42
C ILE A 2 -28.51 -4.07 17.80
N VAL A 3 -27.78 -4.70 16.87
CA VAL A 3 -26.36 -5.01 17.09
C VAL A 3 -25.59 -3.73 16.80
N MET A 4 -25.25 -2.99 17.86
CA MET A 4 -24.28 -1.89 17.79
C MET A 4 -22.90 -2.50 17.54
N SER A 5 -22.54 -2.64 16.27
CA SER A 5 -21.19 -3.01 15.87
C SER A 5 -20.24 -1.89 16.28
N SER A 6 -19.54 -2.06 17.41
CA SER A 6 -18.46 -1.19 17.84
C SER A 6 -17.37 -1.19 16.77
N GLN A 7 -17.39 -0.16 15.94
CA GLN A 7 -16.32 0.11 14.99
C GLN A 7 -15.12 0.51 15.81
N LEU A 8 -14.18 -0.42 16.01
CA LEU A 8 -12.85 -0.10 16.54
C LEU A 8 -12.25 0.92 15.58
N VAL A 9 -12.24 2.19 16.00
CA VAL A 9 -11.54 3.25 15.28
C VAL A 9 -10.06 2.99 15.50
N VAL A 10 -9.50 2.14 14.65
CA VAL A 10 -8.05 2.04 14.49
C VAL A 10 -7.63 3.39 13.95
N ALA A 11 -6.95 4.17 14.79
CA ALA A 11 -6.27 5.38 14.36
C ALA A 11 -5.24 4.97 13.31
N ALA A 12 -5.60 5.11 12.03
CA ALA A 12 -4.62 5.06 10.96
C ALA A 12 -3.56 6.10 11.30
N ALA A 13 -2.30 5.68 11.41
CA ALA A 13 -1.20 6.60 11.65
C ALA A 13 -1.35 7.83 10.76
N ASP A 14 -1.20 9.03 11.32
CA ASP A 14 -1.45 10.29 10.61
C ASP A 14 -0.58 10.45 9.35
N GLY A 15 0.49 9.65 9.22
CA GLY A 15 1.38 9.61 8.07
C GLY A 15 1.33 8.32 7.26
N VAL A 16 1.90 8.39 6.06
CA VAL A 16 2.10 7.24 5.17
C VAL A 16 2.95 6.17 5.90
N PRO A 17 2.55 4.89 5.88
CA PRO A 17 3.31 3.82 6.54
C PRO A 17 4.71 3.67 5.93
N LYS A 18 5.64 3.13 6.73
CA LYS A 18 7.02 2.86 6.29
C LYS A 18 7.14 1.41 5.84
N PHE A 19 7.10 1.18 4.54
CA PHE A 19 7.35 -0.13 3.94
C PHE A 19 8.81 -0.26 3.51
N ASP A 20 9.32 -1.49 3.59
CA ASP A 20 10.66 -1.84 3.14
C ASP A 20 10.64 -2.20 1.65
N ILE A 21 10.85 -1.18 0.81
CA ILE A 21 10.86 -1.30 -0.66
C ILE A 21 11.89 -2.35 -1.11
N ALA A 22 13.07 -2.40 -0.48
CA ALA A 22 14.12 -3.31 -0.89
C ALA A 22 13.70 -4.77 -0.65
N ARG A 23 13.04 -5.03 0.49
CA ARG A 23 12.48 -6.34 0.80
C ARG A 23 11.36 -6.73 -0.15
N SER A 24 10.40 -5.83 -0.38
CA SER A 24 9.26 -6.09 -1.28
C SER A 24 9.74 -6.37 -2.71
N CYS A 25 10.66 -5.55 -3.23
CA CYS A 25 11.19 -5.76 -4.58
C CYS A 25 12.06 -7.00 -4.71
N LYS A 26 12.82 -7.38 -3.68
CA LYS A 26 13.57 -8.65 -3.71
C LYS A 26 12.64 -9.86 -3.85
N LEU A 27 11.47 -9.81 -3.21
CA LEU A 27 10.48 -10.89 -3.29
C LEU A 27 9.76 -10.91 -4.64
N ASP A 28 9.44 -9.75 -5.20
CA ASP A 28 8.86 -9.61 -6.54
C ASP A 28 9.80 -10.14 -7.64
N VAL A 29 11.07 -9.74 -7.58
CA VAL A 29 12.10 -10.18 -8.54
C VAL A 29 12.36 -11.69 -8.47
N ALA A 30 12.26 -12.29 -7.28
CA ALA A 30 12.36 -13.74 -7.12
C ALA A 30 11.19 -14.49 -7.80
N ALA A 31 10.07 -13.81 -8.04
CA ALA A 31 8.90 -14.36 -8.72
C ALA A 31 8.88 -14.06 -10.24
N THR A 32 9.77 -13.20 -10.77
CA THR A 32 9.76 -12.82 -12.19
C THR A 32 10.54 -13.80 -13.06
N ALA A 33 9.89 -14.41 -14.06
CA ALA A 33 10.54 -15.17 -15.12
C ALA A 33 10.68 -14.30 -16.39
N GLY A 34 11.88 -14.22 -16.97
CA GLY A 34 12.07 -13.69 -18.34
C GLY A 34 12.65 -12.27 -18.48
N LEU A 35 12.93 -11.55 -17.38
CA LEU A 35 13.73 -10.31 -17.39
C LEU A 35 15.05 -10.53 -16.63
N SER A 36 16.07 -9.72 -16.93
CA SER A 36 17.27 -9.72 -16.08
C SER A 36 16.90 -9.21 -14.69
N VAL A 37 17.41 -9.89 -13.66
CA VAL A 37 17.16 -9.61 -12.24
C VAL A 37 17.38 -8.13 -11.91
N ASP A 38 18.44 -7.52 -12.47
CA ASP A 38 18.76 -6.11 -12.28
C ASP A 38 17.70 -5.16 -12.84
N GLN A 39 17.14 -5.47 -14.03
CA GLN A 39 16.12 -4.63 -14.65
C GLN A 39 14.80 -4.71 -13.89
N SER A 40 14.38 -5.92 -13.46
CA SER A 40 13.18 -6.10 -12.64
C SER A 40 13.31 -5.39 -11.30
N MET A 41 14.48 -5.49 -10.64
CA MET A 41 14.74 -4.81 -9.38
C MET A 41 14.64 -3.28 -9.53
N LYS A 42 15.27 -2.73 -10.57
CA LYS A 42 15.26 -1.28 -10.82
C LYS A 42 13.85 -0.76 -11.09
N SER A 43 13.08 -1.49 -11.90
CA SER A 43 11.69 -1.12 -12.19
C SER A 43 10.83 -1.14 -10.93
N CYS A 44 10.88 -2.22 -10.16
CA CYS A 44 10.12 -2.32 -8.91
C CYS A 44 10.45 -1.17 -7.94
N VAL A 45 11.74 -0.91 -7.70
CA VAL A 45 12.16 0.17 -6.79
C VAL A 45 11.65 1.53 -7.26
N ASN A 46 11.67 1.79 -8.57
CA ASN A 46 11.18 3.04 -9.14
C ASN A 46 9.66 3.20 -8.95
N ASP A 47 8.90 2.14 -9.17
CA ASP A 47 7.44 2.15 -9.04
C ASP A 47 7.01 2.33 -7.59
N GLU A 48 7.64 1.61 -6.66
CA GLU A 48 7.44 1.77 -5.22
C GLU A 48 7.77 3.18 -4.73
N GLN A 49 8.89 3.75 -5.17
CA GLN A 49 9.25 5.12 -4.80
C GLN A 49 8.28 6.15 -5.40
N ARG A 50 7.82 5.94 -6.63
CA ARG A 50 6.82 6.81 -7.27
C ARG A 50 5.50 6.77 -6.51
N ALA A 51 5.02 5.58 -6.17
CA ALA A 51 3.80 5.40 -5.40
C ALA A 51 3.91 6.04 -4.01
N LYS A 52 5.05 5.85 -3.31
CA LYS A 52 5.33 6.51 -2.04
C LYS A 52 5.26 8.03 -2.12
N ARG A 53 5.84 8.64 -3.16
CA ARG A 53 5.78 10.10 -3.38
C ARG A 53 4.33 10.57 -3.61
N GLN A 54 3.56 9.83 -4.41
CA GLN A 54 2.15 10.17 -4.63
C GLN A 54 1.34 10.06 -3.35
N LEU A 55 1.49 8.97 -2.59
CA LEU A 55 0.88 8.79 -1.28
C LEU A 55 1.24 9.94 -0.34
N ALA A 56 2.51 10.34 -0.25
CA ALA A 56 2.91 11.46 0.59
C ALA A 56 2.20 12.77 0.23
N GLY A 57 1.99 13.04 -1.06
CA GLY A 57 1.32 14.26 -1.53
C GLY A 57 -0.20 14.27 -1.38
N GLN A 58 -0.83 13.11 -1.21
CA GLN A 58 -2.30 12.99 -1.20
C GLN A 58 -2.85 12.19 -0.01
N TRP A 59 -2.00 11.76 0.92
CA TRP A 59 -2.38 10.92 2.08
C TRP A 59 -3.58 11.48 2.83
N THR A 60 -3.52 12.76 3.16
CA THR A 60 -4.57 13.46 3.91
C THR A 60 -5.84 13.69 3.09
N LYS A 61 -5.78 13.58 1.76
CA LYS A 61 -6.95 13.63 0.88
C LYS A 61 -7.73 12.32 0.90
N PHE A 62 -7.09 11.21 1.30
CA PHE A 62 -7.78 9.94 1.47
C PHE A 62 -8.53 9.90 2.82
N PRO A 63 -9.76 9.35 2.84
CA PRO A 63 -10.53 9.15 4.06
C PRO A 63 -9.74 8.31 5.08
N ALA A 64 -9.85 8.65 6.36
CA ALA A 64 -9.17 7.91 7.42
C ALA A 64 -9.56 6.42 7.45
N SER A 65 -10.84 6.10 7.20
CA SER A 65 -11.32 4.72 7.09
C SER A 65 -10.66 3.95 5.94
N SER A 66 -10.55 4.56 4.76
CA SER A 66 -9.86 3.96 3.61
C SER A 66 -8.38 3.75 3.90
N ARG A 67 -7.71 4.73 4.53
CA ARG A 67 -6.31 4.61 4.97
C ARG A 67 -6.11 3.43 5.92
N ALA A 68 -6.97 3.28 6.92
CA ALA A 68 -6.91 2.16 7.87
C ALA A 68 -7.12 0.82 7.16
N SER A 69 -8.20 0.68 6.38
CA SER A 69 -8.55 -0.56 5.69
C SER A 69 -7.49 -1.00 4.70
N CYS A 70 -7.00 -0.11 3.83
CA CYS A 70 -5.98 -0.45 2.84
C CYS A 70 -4.63 -0.76 3.49
N THR A 71 -4.21 -0.01 4.53
CA THR A 71 -2.96 -0.32 5.24
C THR A 71 -3.03 -1.68 5.93
N SER A 72 -4.19 -2.04 6.49
CA SER A 72 -4.40 -3.37 7.05
C SER A 72 -4.32 -4.47 6.00
N GLN A 73 -4.82 -4.22 4.78
CA GLN A 73 -4.74 -5.19 3.68
C GLN A 73 -3.29 -5.43 3.25
N GLU A 74 -2.47 -4.39 3.13
CA GLU A 74 -1.04 -4.53 2.80
C GLU A 74 -0.23 -5.31 3.83
N SER A 75 -0.71 -5.36 5.07
CA SER A 75 -0.07 -6.13 6.15
C SER A 75 -0.37 -7.63 6.03
N ILE A 76 -1.38 -8.01 5.24
CA ILE A 76 -1.78 -9.40 5.01
C ILE A 76 -0.94 -9.94 3.84
N GLY A 77 -0.24 -11.06 4.06
CA GLY A 77 0.58 -11.70 3.01
C GLY A 77 2.08 -11.37 3.07
N GLY A 78 2.52 -10.50 3.98
CA GLY A 78 3.94 -10.32 4.34
C GLY A 78 4.79 -9.48 3.38
N THR A 79 4.21 -8.97 2.29
CA THR A 79 4.88 -8.11 1.30
C THR A 79 4.09 -6.82 1.07
N PRO A 80 4.18 -5.85 1.98
CA PRO A 80 3.51 -4.57 1.80
C PRO A 80 4.12 -3.80 0.63
N SER A 81 3.28 -3.20 -0.21
CA SER A 81 3.65 -2.45 -1.41
C SER A 81 3.02 -1.06 -1.41
N TYR A 82 3.80 -0.03 -1.71
CA TYR A 82 3.26 1.31 -1.90
C TYR A 82 2.39 1.39 -3.15
N VAL A 83 2.69 0.63 -4.20
CA VAL A 83 1.87 0.55 -5.42
C VAL A 83 0.51 -0.02 -5.07
N SER A 84 0.46 -1.16 -4.39
CA SER A 84 -0.80 -1.80 -3.98
C SER A 84 -1.61 -0.92 -3.01
N LEU A 85 -0.96 -0.29 -2.02
CA LEU A 85 -1.61 0.65 -1.12
C LEU A 85 -2.26 1.83 -1.86
N LEU A 86 -1.50 2.43 -2.78
CA LEU A 86 -1.98 3.54 -3.60
C LEU A 86 -3.17 3.11 -4.45
N THR A 87 -3.09 1.94 -5.09
CA THR A 87 -4.19 1.38 -5.86
C THR A 87 -5.41 1.18 -4.97
N CYS A 88 -5.31 0.51 -3.82
CA CYS A 88 -6.43 0.32 -2.89
C CYS A 88 -7.09 1.62 -2.43
N LEU A 89 -6.30 2.69 -2.27
CA LEU A 89 -6.83 3.99 -1.86
C LEU A 89 -7.51 4.72 -3.03
N GLN A 90 -6.97 4.60 -4.24
CA GLN A 90 -7.62 5.09 -5.46
C GLN A 90 -8.92 4.32 -5.69
N MET A 91 -8.86 2.99 -5.79
CA MET A 91 -9.78 2.04 -5.13
C MET A 91 -11.09 2.59 -4.53
N GLY A 92 -11.00 2.86 -3.23
CA GLY A 92 -12.11 3.35 -2.44
C GLY A 92 -12.52 4.79 -2.70
N GLN A 93 -11.76 5.57 -3.49
CA GLN A 93 -12.22 6.88 -3.96
C GLN A 93 -13.28 6.77 -5.06
N TRP A 94 -13.21 5.77 -5.96
CA TRP A 94 -14.20 5.60 -7.04
C TRP A 94 -15.43 4.79 -6.64
N ALA A 95 -15.42 4.13 -5.49
CA ALA A 95 -16.59 3.45 -4.94
C ALA A 95 -17.56 4.42 -4.21
N ARG A 96 -17.45 5.72 -4.46
CA ARG A 96 -18.09 6.79 -3.69
C ARG A 96 -19.04 7.61 -4.56
#